data_AF-A0A3N4IXP3-F1
#
_entry.id   AF-A0A3N4IXP3-F1
#
_cell.length_a   1.000
_cell.length_b   1.000
_cell.length_c   1.000
_cell.angle_alpha   90.00
_cell.angle_beta   90.00
_cell.angle_gamma   90.00
#
_symmetry.space_group_name_H-M   'P 1'
#
loop_
_entity.id
_entity.type
_entity.pdbx_description
1 polymer ?
#
loop_
_entity_poly.entity_id
_entity_poly.type
_entity_poly.pdbx_seq_one_letter_code
_entity_poly.pdbx_strand_id
1 'polypeptide(L)' 'MGDIDRGVLTIEDGAPYHTSAYTLTFRYMHGIQRMDWPLHSPDLNPIENVWSL' A
#
# COMPACT_ATOMS: atom_id res chain seq x y z
N MET A 1 -5.83 -13.89 21.43
CA MET A 1 -4.77 -13.01 20.92
C MET A 1 -5.36 -12.33 19.67
N GLY A 2 -6.28 -11.38 19.78
CA GLY A 2 -6.23 -10.16 20.58
C GLY A 2 -6.06 -9.01 19.58
N ASP A 3 -7.17 -8.62 18.94
CA ASP A 3 -7.38 -7.39 18.16
C ASP A 3 -6.42 -7.07 16.99
N ILE A 4 -6.81 -7.50 15.78
CA ILE A 4 -6.27 -7.02 14.49
C ILE A 4 -6.86 -5.65 14.07
N ASP A 5 -7.46 -4.89 15.00
CA ASP A 5 -8.50 -3.92 14.65
C ASP A 5 -8.04 -2.52 14.19
N ARG A 6 -6.74 -2.17 14.07
CA ARG A 6 -6.37 -0.82 13.55
C ARG A 6 -5.07 -0.72 12.73
N GLY A 7 -4.74 -1.72 11.93
CA GLY A 7 -3.71 -1.55 10.89
C GLY A 7 -4.27 -0.80 9.67
N VAL A 8 -3.47 0.06 9.02
CA VAL A 8 -3.85 0.69 7.73
C VAL A 8 -3.38 -0.21 6.60
N LEU A 9 -4.31 -0.66 5.74
CA LEU A 9 -3.98 -1.35 4.49
C LEU A 9 -3.82 -0.33 3.36
N THR A 10 -2.69 -0.37 2.66
CA THR A 10 -2.41 0.50 1.51
C THR A 10 -2.28 -0.29 0.22
N ILE A 11 -2.80 0.28 -0.85
CA ILE A 11 -2.52 -0.10 -2.24
C ILE A 11 -1.54 0.94 -2.79
N GLU A 12 -0.51 0.47 -3.48
CA GLU A 12 0.53 1.30 -4.06
C GLU A 12 0.89 0.76 -5.45
N ASP A 13 1.48 1.61 -6.27
CA ASP A 13 2.04 1.17 -7.53
C ASP A 13 3.34 0.37 -7.33
N GLY A 14 3.90 -0.13 -8.44
CA GLY A 14 5.13 -0.91 -8.43
C GLY A 14 6.42 -0.11 -8.26
N ALA A 15 6.37 1.18 -7.87
CA ALA A 15 7.57 2.01 -7.86
C ALA A 15 8.63 1.53 -6.84
N PRO A 16 9.93 1.56 -7.19
CA PRO A 16 10.97 0.90 -6.41
C PRO A 16 11.22 1.53 -5.03
N TYR A 17 10.84 2.79 -4.80
CA TYR A 17 10.99 3.43 -3.50
C TYR A 17 10.01 2.89 -2.44
N HIS A 18 8.94 2.19 -2.87
CA HIS A 18 8.01 1.51 -1.95
C HIS A 18 8.63 0.29 -1.26
N THR A 19 9.72 -0.28 -1.79
CA THR A 19 10.38 -1.48 -1.25
C THR A 19 11.71 -1.19 -0.57
N SER A 20 12.08 0.10 -0.40
CA SER A 20 13.30 0.46 0.32
C SER A 20 13.24 -0.01 1.78
N ALA A 21 14.40 -0.35 2.36
CA ALA A 21 14.47 -0.79 3.75
C ALA A 21 13.89 0.25 4.73
N TYR A 22 14.11 1.54 4.44
CA TYR A 22 13.54 2.65 5.21
C TYR A 22 12.01 2.63 5.14
N THR A 23 11.43 2.53 3.94
CA THR A 23 9.99 2.50 3.72
C THR A 23 9.33 1.30 4.42
N LEU A 24 9.94 0.12 4.34
CA LEU A 24 9.45 -1.08 5.01
C LEU A 24 9.50 -0.95 6.54
N THR A 25 10.58 -0.38 7.08
CA THR A 25 10.73 -0.16 8.53
C THR A 25 9.69 0.84 9.04
N PHE A 26 9.49 1.96 8.34
CA PHE A 26 8.47 2.95 8.68
C PHE A 26 7.08 2.31 8.76
N ARG A 27 6.70 1.52 7.74
CA ARG A 27 5.40 0.83 7.73
C ARG A 27 5.21 -0.10 8.90
N TYR A 28 6.22 -0.92 9.20
CA TYR A 28 6.18 -1.82 10.34
C TYR A 28 5.98 -1.07 11.67
N MET A 29 6.71 0.02 11.88
CA MET A 29 6.60 0.86 13.08
C MET A 29 5.22 1.52 13.23
N HIS A 30 4.54 1.78 12.13
CA HIS A 30 3.24 2.48 12.11
C HIS A 30 2.03 1.55 11.88
N GLY A 31 2.23 0.22 11.83
CA GLY A 31 1.13 -0.71 11.57
C GLY A 31 0.51 -0.54 10.19
N ILE A 32 1.29 -0.10 9.21
CA ILE A 32 0.86 0.03 7.81
C ILE A 32 1.23 -1.26 7.09
N GLN A 33 0.26 -1.86 6.41
CA GLN A 33 0.45 -3.07 5.64
C GLN A 33 0.20 -2.79 4.15
N ARG A 34 1.14 -3.21 3.30
CA ARG A 34 0.96 -3.16 1.85
C ARG A 34 0.13 -4.37 1.42
N MET A 35 -0.89 -4.15 0.60
CA MET A 35 -1.61 -5.23 -0.07
C MET A 35 -0.74 -5.84 -1.18
N ASP A 36 -0.83 -7.16 -1.37
CA ASP A 36 -0.27 -7.80 -2.56
C ASP A 36 -1.08 -7.36 -3.78
N TRP A 37 -0.44 -6.64 -4.70
CA TRP A 37 -1.10 -5.96 -5.81
C TRP A 37 -0.44 -6.32 -7.15
N PRO A 38 -1.23 -6.55 -8.22
CA PRO A 38 -0.68 -6.89 -9.53
C PRO A 38 0.13 -5.74 -10.14
N LEU A 39 1.23 -6.10 -10.81
CA LEU A 39 2.07 -5.16 -11.56
C LEU A 39 1.34 -4.69 -12.82
N HIS A 40 1.54 -3.41 -13.17
CA HIS A 40 1.05 -2.79 -14.41
C HIS A 40 -0.49 -2.86 -14.56
N SER A 41 -1.23 -2.76 -13.46
CA SER A 41 -2.70 -2.75 -13.44
C SER A 41 -3.26 -1.41 -12.95
N PRO A 42 -3.12 -0.32 -13.73
CA PRO A 42 -3.70 0.97 -13.37
C PRO A 42 -5.24 0.90 -13.32
N ASP A 43 -5.85 0.08 -14.17
CA ASP A 43 -7.30 -0.17 -14.21
C ASP A 43 -7.88 -0.65 -12.87
N LEU A 44 -7.06 -1.28 -12.04
CA LEU A 44 -7.48 -1.75 -10.72
C LEU A 44 -7.28 -0.70 -9.63
N ASN A 45 -6.52 0.38 -9.87
CA ASN A 45 -6.17 1.36 -8.86
C ASN A 45 -7.29 2.42 -8.72
N PRO A 46 -7.99 2.49 -7.57
CA PRO A 46 -9.15 3.38 -7.42
C PRO A 46 -8.84 4.86 -7.63
N ILE A 47 -7.58 5.28 -7.43
CA ILE A 47 -7.16 6.67 -7.61
C ILE A 47 -7.24 7.15 -9.07
N GLU A 48 -7.15 6.24 -10.04
CA GLU A 48 -7.29 6.58 -11.48
C GLU A 48 -8.68 7.13 -11.79
N ASN A 49 -9.71 6.59 -11.13
CA ASN A 49 -11.07 7.10 -11.25
C ASN A 49 -11.20 8.51 -10.67
N VAL A 50 -10.49 8.80 -9.57
CA VAL A 50 -10.49 10.13 -8.92
C VAL A 50 -9.77 11.15 -9.79
N TRP A 51 -8.65 10.78 -10.42
CA TRP A 51 -7.94 11.67 -11.35
C TRP A 51 -8.70 11.95 -12.65
N SER A 52 -9.65 11.09 -13.00
CA SER A 52 -10.51 11.25 -14.18
C SER A 52 -11.71 12.18 -13.94
N LEU A 53 -11.93 12.64 -12.71
CA LEU A 53 -12.94 13.63 -12.34
C LEU A 53 -12.46 15.07 -12.60
#